data_AF-A0A938VXR2-F1
#
_entry.id   AF-A0A938VXR2-F1
#
_cell.length_a   1.000
_cell.length_b   1.000
_cell.length_c   1.000
_cell.angle_alpha   90.00
_cell.angle_beta   90.00
_cell.angle_gamma   90.00
#
_symmetry.space_group_name_H-M   'P 1'
#
loop_
_entity.id
_entity.type
_entity.pdbx_description
1 polymer ?
#
loop_
_entity_poly.entity_id
_entity_poly.type
_entity_poly.pdbx_seq_one_letter_code
_entity_poly.pdbx_strand_id
1 'polypeptide(L)'
;MHAAAAGYLVLYEVTGKERYRRLATRAMNRLSLYQQVWDPPFLNFYGFGGYGVMNTDGEWNDARQGQFADTHLDFYRILDDQEHLERAIAACRASFVTLFLPTAAARYPTGWDRHPQGMAAENHAHGGRDHLCGVSGFDWGAGSALATGAYFRLHNVEV
;
A
#
# COMPACT_ATOMS: atom_id res chain seq x y z
N MET A 1 4.39 -9.28 -7.04
CA MET A 1 3.22 -10.13 -6.73
C MET A 1 1.90 -9.43 -7.04
N HIS A 2 1.76 -8.14 -6.72
CA HIS A 2 0.62 -7.29 -7.09
C HIS A 2 0.14 -7.44 -8.55
N ALA A 3 0.98 -7.15 -9.56
CA ALA A 3 0.57 -7.22 -10.97
C ALA A 3 0.04 -8.60 -11.41
N ALA A 4 0.61 -9.68 -10.85
CA ALA A 4 0.11 -11.03 -11.09
C ALA A 4 -1.27 -11.26 -10.44
N ALA A 5 -1.47 -10.80 -9.20
CA ALA A 5 -2.76 -10.89 -8.53
C ALA A 5 -3.85 -10.13 -9.29
N ALA A 6 -3.60 -8.85 -9.63
CA ALA A 6 -4.52 -8.02 -10.41
C ALA A 6 -4.83 -8.63 -11.77
N GLY A 7 -3.80 -9.04 -12.53
CA GLY A 7 -3.98 -9.64 -13.85
C GLY A 7 -4.79 -10.94 -13.83
N TYR A 8 -4.54 -11.83 -12.86
CA TYR A 8 -5.33 -13.05 -12.71
C TYR A 8 -6.75 -12.78 -12.23
N LEU A 9 -6.98 -11.76 -11.40
CA LEU A 9 -8.32 -11.38 -10.97
C LEU A 9 -9.16 -10.86 -12.14
N VAL A 10 -8.59 -10.01 -12.99
CA VAL A 10 -9.24 -9.55 -14.23
C VAL A 10 -9.54 -10.72 -15.17
N LEU A 11 -8.59 -11.66 -15.33
CA LEU A 11 -8.84 -12.87 -16.12
C LEU A 11 -9.96 -13.72 -15.54
N TYR A 12 -10.11 -13.78 -14.21
CA TYR A 12 -11.24 -14.46 -13.59
C TYR A 12 -12.55 -13.73 -13.88
N GLU A 13 -12.61 -12.41 -13.66
CA GLU A 13 -13.80 -11.59 -13.89
C GLU A 13 -14.30 -11.71 -15.34
N VAL A 14 -13.41 -11.65 -16.32
CA VAL A 14 -13.79 -11.69 -17.75
C VAL A 14 -14.13 -13.10 -18.23
N THR A 15 -13.53 -14.15 -17.65
CA THR A 15 -13.67 -15.52 -18.19
C THR A 15 -14.48 -16.48 -17.32
N GLY A 16 -14.72 -16.14 -16.06
CA GLY A 16 -15.33 -17.01 -15.05
C GLY A 16 -14.49 -18.26 -14.71
N LYS A 17 -13.27 -18.41 -15.25
CA LYS A 17 -12.47 -19.64 -15.06
C LYS A 17 -11.82 -19.65 -13.69
N GLU A 18 -12.28 -20.56 -12.83
CA GLU A 18 -11.82 -20.72 -11.44
C GLU A 18 -10.30 -20.87 -11.28
N ARG A 19 -9.59 -21.39 -12.30
CA ARG A 19 -8.12 -21.45 -12.28
C ARG A 19 -7.47 -20.07 -12.07
N TYR A 20 -8.05 -19.01 -12.64
CA TYR A 20 -7.51 -17.67 -12.53
C TYR A 20 -7.81 -17.07 -11.16
N ARG A 21 -9.00 -17.28 -10.60
CA ARG A 21 -9.31 -16.94 -9.20
C ARG A 21 -8.29 -17.55 -8.25
N ARG A 22 -8.04 -18.86 -8.36
CA ARG A 22 -7.06 -19.55 -7.51
C ARG A 22 -5.65 -18.97 -7.64
N LEU A 23 -5.23 -18.60 -8.86
CA LEU A 23 -3.91 -18.00 -9.08
C LEU A 23 -3.85 -16.56 -8.55
N ALA A 24 -4.93 -15.79 -8.70
CA ALA A 24 -5.07 -14.44 -8.16
C ALA A 24 -4.94 -14.47 -6.64
N THR A 25 -5.79 -15.25 -5.96
CA THR A 25 -5.76 -15.43 -4.49
C THR A 25 -4.39 -15.92 -4.04
N ARG A 26 -3.80 -16.89 -4.74
CA ARG A 26 -2.46 -17.40 -4.40
C ARG A 26 -1.37 -16.32 -4.51
N ALA A 27 -1.45 -15.41 -5.47
CA ALA A 27 -0.52 -14.29 -5.60
C ALA A 27 -0.78 -13.22 -4.54
N MET A 28 -2.06 -12.92 -4.28
CA MET A 28 -2.47 -11.93 -3.29
C MET A 28 -2.09 -12.35 -1.88
N ASN A 29 -2.35 -13.61 -1.49
CA ASN A 29 -1.96 -14.13 -0.18
C ASN A 29 -0.46 -14.01 0.08
N ARG A 30 0.38 -14.17 -0.95
CA ARG A 30 1.82 -13.94 -0.78
C ARG A 30 2.16 -12.47 -0.61
N LEU A 31 1.49 -11.58 -1.35
CA LEU A 31 1.66 -10.14 -1.15
C LEU A 31 1.26 -9.73 0.28
N SER A 32 0.13 -10.25 0.79
CA SER A 32 -0.38 -9.96 2.14
C SER A 32 0.57 -10.35 3.27
N LEU A 33 1.52 -11.29 3.04
CA LEU A 33 2.55 -11.62 4.03
C LEU A 33 3.48 -10.45 4.33
N TYR A 34 3.54 -9.47 3.44
CA TYR A 34 4.40 -8.31 3.56
C TYR A 34 3.66 -7.07 4.08
N GLN A 35 2.35 -7.18 4.31
CA GLN A 35 1.58 -6.11 4.91
C GLN A 35 1.82 -6.06 6.43
N GLN A 36 2.01 -4.85 6.93
CA GLN A 36 2.26 -4.60 8.34
C GLN A 36 0.93 -4.58 9.08
N VAL A 37 0.66 -5.63 9.84
CA VAL A 37 -0.56 -5.77 10.67
C VAL A 37 -0.40 -5.18 12.07
N TRP A 38 0.63 -4.36 12.28
CA TRP A 38 0.98 -3.75 13.54
C TRP A 38 1.79 -2.46 13.30
N ASP A 39 1.84 -1.59 14.32
CA ASP A 39 2.63 -0.36 14.30
C ASP A 39 3.97 -0.59 15.05
N PRO A 40 5.14 -0.54 14.38
CA PRO A 40 6.41 -0.90 14.98
C PRO A 40 6.93 0.18 15.96
N PRO A 41 7.04 -0.11 17.28
CA PRO A 41 7.39 0.90 18.28
C PRO A 41 8.88 1.32 18.26
N PHE A 42 9.70 0.67 17.43
CA PHE A 42 11.11 0.97 17.26
C PHE A 42 11.40 1.84 16.03
N LEU A 43 10.38 2.23 15.25
CA LEU A 43 10.50 3.15 14.13
C LEU A 43 9.75 4.45 14.46
N ASN A 44 10.31 5.60 14.10
CA ASN A 44 9.74 6.90 14.39
C ASN A 44 8.77 7.37 13.28
N PHE A 45 7.80 6.51 12.97
CA PHE A 45 6.67 6.80 12.08
C PHE A 45 5.55 5.76 12.28
N TYR A 46 4.36 6.02 11.75
CA TYR A 46 3.21 5.12 11.82
C TYR A 46 3.24 4.05 10.71
N GLY A 47 3.56 2.80 11.07
CA GLY A 47 3.79 1.71 10.12
C GLY A 47 2.59 0.81 9.83
N PHE A 48 1.47 0.94 10.55
CA PHE A 48 0.34 0.05 10.35
C PHE A 48 -0.27 0.17 8.95
N GLY A 49 -0.53 -0.99 8.32
CA GLY A 49 -1.13 -1.11 7.01
C GLY A 49 -0.15 -1.00 5.85
N GLY A 50 1.08 -0.55 6.10
CA GLY A 50 2.09 -0.40 5.07
C GLY A 50 2.63 -1.73 4.55
N TYR A 51 3.48 -1.66 3.52
CA TYR A 51 4.17 -2.82 2.96
C TYR A 51 5.67 -2.67 3.03
N GLY A 52 6.36 -3.77 3.30
CA GLY A 52 7.75 -3.94 2.89
C GLY A 52 7.75 -4.69 1.57
N VAL A 53 8.59 -4.36 0.62
CA VAL A 53 8.68 -5.11 -0.63
C VAL A 53 10.13 -5.32 -1.00
N MET A 54 10.38 -6.36 -1.80
CA MET A 54 11.70 -6.97 -1.97
C MET A 54 12.05 -7.93 -0.82
N ASN A 55 12.99 -8.84 -1.10
CA ASN A 55 13.09 -10.10 -0.35
C ASN A 55 14.04 -10.03 0.85
N THR A 56 14.75 -8.90 1.03
CA THR A 56 15.91 -8.81 1.95
C THR A 56 16.19 -7.42 2.51
N ASP A 57 15.46 -6.39 2.11
CA ASP A 57 15.58 -5.04 2.65
C ASP A 57 14.72 -4.87 3.90
N GLY A 58 15.10 -3.90 4.73
CA GLY A 58 14.43 -3.62 6.00
C GLY A 58 13.27 -2.66 5.85
N GLU A 59 12.75 -2.47 4.64
CA GLU A 59 11.84 -1.36 4.33
C GLU A 59 10.42 -1.51 4.89
N TRP A 60 9.82 -0.36 5.16
CA TRP A 60 8.46 -0.18 5.62
C TRP A 60 7.78 0.94 4.82
N ASN A 61 6.45 0.87 4.72
CA ASN A 61 5.61 1.81 3.99
C ASN A 61 6.15 2.16 2.59
N ASP A 62 6.34 1.14 1.76
CA ASP A 62 6.72 1.29 0.36
C ASP A 62 5.70 2.15 -0.41
N ALA A 63 6.23 3.02 -1.27
CA ALA A 63 5.45 3.95 -2.06
C ALA A 63 4.34 3.26 -2.89
N ARG A 64 4.56 2.04 -3.39
CA ARG A 64 3.60 1.32 -4.23
C ARG A 64 2.37 0.82 -3.47
N GLN A 65 2.32 0.92 -2.16
CA GLN A 65 1.22 0.37 -1.37
C GLN A 65 -0.17 0.93 -1.71
N GLY A 66 -0.27 2.13 -2.27
CA GLY A 66 -1.52 2.63 -2.84
C GLY A 66 -2.06 1.70 -3.94
N GLN A 67 -1.19 1.28 -4.87
CA GLN A 67 -1.56 0.33 -5.93
C GLN A 67 -1.96 -1.04 -5.35
N PHE A 68 -1.35 -1.45 -4.23
CA PHE A 68 -1.73 -2.70 -3.55
C PHE A 68 -3.10 -2.59 -2.89
N ALA A 69 -3.44 -1.41 -2.36
CA ALA A 69 -4.75 -1.11 -1.79
C ALA A 69 -5.85 -1.22 -2.86
N ASP A 70 -5.62 -0.72 -4.08
CA ASP A 70 -6.56 -0.85 -5.20
C ASP A 70 -6.86 -2.31 -5.50
N THR A 71 -5.82 -3.16 -5.59
CA THR A 71 -6.01 -4.60 -5.81
C THR A 71 -6.75 -5.25 -4.65
N HIS A 72 -6.45 -4.90 -3.40
CA HIS A 72 -7.20 -5.40 -2.26
C HIS A 72 -8.69 -5.03 -2.36
N LEU A 73 -9.01 -3.80 -2.76
CA LEU A 73 -10.39 -3.37 -2.96
C LEU A 73 -11.07 -4.16 -4.10
N ASP A 74 -10.36 -4.46 -5.18
CA ASP A 74 -10.88 -5.29 -6.28
C ASP A 74 -11.19 -6.71 -5.83
N PHE A 75 -10.33 -7.30 -5.01
CA PHE A 75 -10.57 -8.61 -4.42
C PHE A 75 -11.84 -8.61 -3.57
N TYR A 76 -12.04 -7.59 -2.73
CA TYR A 76 -13.29 -7.42 -1.98
C TYR A 76 -14.49 -7.32 -2.94
N ARG A 77 -14.44 -6.45 -3.93
CA ARG A 77 -15.57 -6.20 -4.83
C ARG A 77 -15.95 -7.39 -5.71
N ILE A 78 -14.97 -8.16 -6.16
CA ILE A 78 -15.18 -9.27 -7.09
C ILE A 78 -15.48 -10.58 -6.34
N LEU A 79 -14.91 -10.78 -5.14
CA LEU A 79 -15.00 -12.05 -4.40
C LEU A 79 -15.77 -11.95 -3.07
N ASP A 80 -16.24 -10.77 -2.68
CA ASP A 80 -16.90 -10.46 -1.39
C ASP A 80 -16.04 -10.85 -0.17
N ASP A 81 -14.74 -10.59 -0.26
CA ASP A 81 -13.77 -10.91 0.79
C ASP A 81 -13.53 -9.69 1.70
N GLN A 82 -14.12 -9.73 2.90
CA GLN A 82 -14.05 -8.64 3.89
C GLN A 82 -12.62 -8.40 4.41
N GLU A 83 -11.79 -9.44 4.53
CA GLU A 83 -10.39 -9.26 4.96
C GLU A 83 -9.66 -8.37 3.96
N HIS A 84 -9.94 -8.56 2.67
CA HIS A 84 -9.35 -7.74 1.63
C HIS A 84 -9.83 -6.28 1.69
N LEU A 85 -11.07 -5.98 2.10
CA LEU A 85 -11.52 -4.61 2.33
C LEU A 85 -10.73 -3.93 3.46
N GLU A 86 -10.59 -4.60 4.60
CA GLU A 86 -9.87 -4.07 5.77
C GLU A 86 -8.40 -3.79 5.43
N ARG A 87 -7.76 -4.73 4.71
CA ARG A 87 -6.39 -4.57 4.22
C ARG A 87 -6.27 -3.43 3.21
N ALA A 88 -7.27 -3.26 2.34
CA ALA A 88 -7.32 -2.15 1.39
C ALA A 88 -7.30 -0.81 2.13
N ILE A 89 -8.17 -0.64 3.13
CA ILE A 89 -8.28 0.60 3.92
C ILE A 89 -6.96 0.88 4.65
N ALA A 90 -6.37 -0.14 5.27
CA ALA A 90 -5.10 0.00 5.99
C ALA A 90 -3.96 0.45 5.04
N ALA A 91 -3.84 -0.19 3.87
CA ALA A 91 -2.84 0.16 2.86
C ALA A 91 -3.06 1.55 2.26
N CYS A 92 -4.31 1.92 1.99
CA CYS A 92 -4.66 3.26 1.51
C CYS A 92 -4.25 4.31 2.55
N ARG A 93 -4.58 4.14 3.83
CA ARG A 93 -4.15 5.06 4.90
C ARG A 93 -2.64 5.15 5.00
N ALA A 94 -1.94 4.01 4.96
CA ALA A 94 -0.48 3.98 5.02
C ALA A 94 0.17 4.78 3.88
N SER A 95 -0.42 4.77 2.67
CA SER A 95 0.09 5.53 1.51
C SER A 95 0.14 7.05 1.73
N PHE A 96 -0.67 7.58 2.65
CA PHE A 96 -0.64 9.00 3.02
C PHE A 96 0.34 9.32 4.16
N VAL A 97 0.82 8.31 4.91
CA VAL A 97 1.68 8.54 6.08
C VAL A 97 3.02 9.15 5.68
N THR A 98 3.62 8.67 4.59
CA THR A 98 4.98 9.07 4.18
C THR A 98 5.02 10.33 3.33
N LEU A 99 3.89 11.05 3.21
CA LEU A 99 3.82 12.32 2.48
C LEU A 99 4.52 13.45 3.23
N PHE A 100 5.21 14.29 2.47
CA PHE A 100 5.87 15.49 2.98
C PHE A 100 4.85 16.62 3.08
N LEU A 101 3.99 16.53 4.10
CA LEU A 101 2.92 17.46 4.38
C LEU A 101 2.83 17.73 5.89
N PRO A 102 2.48 18.95 6.34
CA PRO A 102 2.29 19.24 7.76
C PRO A 102 1.25 18.34 8.45
N THR A 103 0.24 17.87 7.73
CA THR A 103 -0.78 16.95 8.25
C THR A 103 -0.20 15.57 8.62
N ALA A 104 0.95 15.19 8.05
CA ALA A 104 1.63 13.96 8.39
C ALA A 104 2.53 14.08 9.64
N ALA A 105 2.76 15.27 10.20
CA ALA A 105 3.78 15.48 11.24
C ALA A 105 3.63 14.57 12.47
N ALA A 106 2.40 14.30 12.90
CA ALA A 106 2.13 13.40 14.04
C ALA A 106 2.37 11.91 13.71
N ARG A 107 2.32 11.53 12.44
CA ARG A 107 2.46 10.15 11.95
C ARG A 107 3.81 9.89 11.31
N TYR A 108 4.50 10.92 10.85
CA TYR A 108 5.81 10.82 10.22
C TYR A 108 6.76 11.95 10.66
N PRO A 109 7.10 12.02 11.96
CA PRO A 109 7.90 13.11 12.52
C PRO A 109 9.30 13.22 11.89
N THR A 110 9.82 12.14 11.31
CA THR A 110 11.16 12.07 10.70
C THR A 110 11.21 12.54 9.23
N GLY A 111 10.06 12.77 8.58
CA GLY A 111 10.01 13.05 7.14
C GLY A 111 8.99 14.08 6.65
N TRP A 112 8.04 14.52 7.48
CA TRP A 112 6.95 15.42 7.04
C TRP A 112 7.41 16.77 6.45
N ASP A 113 8.55 17.30 6.91
CA ASP A 113 9.08 18.62 6.54
C ASP A 113 10.03 18.60 5.34
N ARG A 114 10.16 17.45 4.66
CA ARG A 114 11.06 17.28 3.53
C ARG A 114 10.59 18.06 2.30
N HIS A 115 11.55 18.34 1.41
CA HIS A 115 11.30 19.05 0.17
C HIS A 115 11.64 18.17 -1.05
N PRO A 116 10.92 18.35 -2.18
CA PRO A 116 9.80 19.28 -2.34
C PRO A 116 8.53 18.78 -1.61
N GLN A 117 7.76 19.71 -1.06
CA GLN A 117 6.51 19.40 -0.35
C GLN A 117 5.48 18.78 -1.31
N GLY A 118 4.64 17.89 -0.78
CA GLY A 118 3.65 17.14 -1.56
C GLY A 118 4.21 15.88 -2.26
N MET A 119 5.52 15.60 -2.12
CA MET A 119 6.10 14.31 -2.47
C MET A 119 5.95 13.31 -1.32
N ALA A 120 6.42 12.08 -1.54
CA ALA A 120 6.46 11.02 -0.54
C ALA A 120 7.87 10.43 -0.42
N ALA A 121 8.19 9.88 0.75
CA ALA A 121 9.34 8.97 0.85
C ALA A 121 9.11 7.76 -0.08
N GLU A 122 10.19 7.20 -0.63
CA GLU A 122 10.11 5.93 -1.37
C GLU A 122 9.69 4.79 -0.43
N ASN A 123 10.30 4.78 0.76
CA ASN A 123 9.97 3.92 1.87
C ASN A 123 10.65 4.47 3.15
N HIS A 124 10.47 3.77 4.25
CA HIS A 124 11.15 4.02 5.51
C HIS A 124 12.00 2.80 5.91
N ALA A 125 13.17 3.04 6.50
CA ALA A 125 14.03 2.00 7.05
C ALA A 125 14.58 0.93 6.08
N HIS A 126 14.67 1.20 4.77
CA HIS A 126 15.26 0.31 3.76
C HIS A 126 16.56 -0.40 4.17
N GLY A 127 17.47 0.30 4.87
CA GLY A 127 18.74 -0.26 5.37
C GLY A 127 18.67 -0.95 6.73
N GLY A 128 17.48 -1.21 7.27
CA GLY A 128 17.27 -1.76 8.61
C GLY A 128 17.51 -0.76 9.74
N ARG A 129 17.42 0.54 9.45
CA ARG A 129 17.64 1.63 10.41
C ARG A 129 16.53 2.65 10.29
N ASP A 130 16.13 3.24 11.40
CA ASP A 130 15.06 4.24 11.47
C ASP A 130 15.43 5.55 10.76
N HIS A 131 15.25 5.59 9.43
CA HIS A 131 15.43 6.77 8.61
C HIS A 131 14.65 6.69 7.31
N LEU A 132 14.38 7.87 6.74
CA LEU A 132 13.86 8.00 5.39
C LEU A 132 14.88 7.50 4.37
N CYS A 133 14.40 6.80 3.35
CA CYS A 133 15.21 6.29 2.26
C CYS A 133 14.63 6.78 0.93
N GLY A 134 15.35 7.71 0.29
CA GLY A 134 14.96 8.25 -1.00
C GLY A 134 13.67 9.08 -0.99
N VAL A 135 13.34 9.64 -2.15
CA VAL A 135 12.08 10.32 -2.43
C VAL A 135 11.48 9.62 -3.64
N SER A 136 10.24 9.20 -3.52
CA SER A 136 9.55 8.52 -4.62
C SER A 136 9.18 9.50 -5.73
N GLY A 137 9.04 9.01 -6.96
CA GLY A 137 8.40 9.77 -8.03
C GLY A 137 6.91 10.00 -7.74
N PHE A 138 6.32 11.00 -8.40
CA PHE A 138 4.89 11.33 -8.22
C PHE A 138 3.99 10.11 -8.44
N ASP A 139 4.16 9.37 -9.55
CA ASP A 139 3.28 8.26 -9.91
C ASP A 139 3.35 7.06 -8.93
N TRP A 140 4.44 6.97 -8.16
CA TRP A 140 4.68 5.87 -7.24
C TRP A 140 4.29 6.25 -5.82
N GLY A 141 4.66 7.44 -5.36
CA GLY A 141 4.33 7.95 -4.03
C GLY A 141 2.99 8.68 -3.99
N ALA A 142 3.04 10.00 -3.91
CA ALA A 142 1.87 10.83 -3.66
C ALA A 142 0.75 10.67 -4.70
N GLY A 143 1.10 10.49 -5.98
CA GLY A 143 0.13 10.28 -7.06
C GLY A 143 -0.62 8.96 -6.92
N SER A 144 0.04 7.87 -6.50
CA SER A 144 -0.63 6.60 -6.25
C SER A 144 -1.57 6.71 -5.05
N ALA A 145 -1.14 7.34 -3.95
CA ALA A 145 -1.99 7.58 -2.78
C ALA A 145 -3.26 8.36 -3.13
N LEU A 146 -3.12 9.44 -3.92
CA LEU A 146 -4.25 10.24 -4.39
C LEU A 146 -5.19 9.46 -5.32
N ALA A 147 -4.62 8.70 -6.27
CA ALA A 147 -5.39 7.88 -7.19
C ALA A 147 -6.20 6.81 -6.44
N THR A 148 -5.57 6.12 -5.50
CA THR A 148 -6.22 5.14 -4.61
C THR A 148 -7.31 5.78 -3.75
N GLY A 149 -7.04 6.94 -3.13
CA GLY A 149 -8.07 7.65 -2.36
C GLY A 149 -9.28 8.05 -3.21
N ALA A 150 -9.07 8.45 -4.47
CA ALA A 150 -10.15 8.70 -5.42
C ALA A 150 -10.89 7.42 -5.83
N TYR A 151 -10.15 6.32 -6.02
CA TYR A 151 -10.71 5.01 -6.35
C TYR A 151 -11.63 4.48 -5.25
N PHE A 152 -11.22 4.61 -3.98
CA PHE A 152 -12.04 4.23 -2.83
C PHE A 152 -13.33 5.04 -2.77
N ARG A 153 -13.25 6.36 -2.97
CA ARG A 153 -14.45 7.22 -3.04
C ARG A 153 -15.39 6.83 -4.17
N LEU A 154 -14.86 6.49 -5.35
CA LEU A 154 -15.67 6.01 -6.48
C LEU A 154 -16.47 4.74 -6.13
N HIS A 155 -15.94 3.92 -5.22
CA HIS A 155 -16.57 2.70 -4.75
C HIS A 155 -17.23 2.81 -3.37
N ASN A 156 -17.48 4.04 -2.90
CA ASN A 156 -18.13 4.33 -1.62
C ASN A 156 -17.44 3.70 -0.41
N VAL A 157 -16.11 3.58 -0.46
CA VAL A 157 -15.29 3.17 0.68
C VAL A 157 -14.68 4.42 1.32
N GLU A 158 -14.93 4.61 2.61
CA GLU A 158 -14.34 5.69 3.38
C GLU A 158 -12.96 5.28 3.92
N VAL A 159 -12.02 6.23 3.88
CA VAL A 159 -10.62 6.05 4.30
C VAL A 159 -10.25 7.12 5.32
#